data_AF-A0A2V8GNX8-F1
#
_entry.id   AF-A0A2V8GNX8-F1
#
_cell.length_a   1.000
_cell.length_b   1.000
_cell.length_c   1.000
_cell.angle_alpha   90.00
_cell.angle_beta   90.00
_cell.angle_gamma   90.00
#
_symmetry.space_group_name_H-M   'P 1'
#
loop_
_entity.id
_entity.type
_entity.pdbx_description
1 polymer ?
#
loop_
_entity_poly.entity_id
_entity_poly.type
_entity_poly.pdbx_seq_one_letter_code
_entity_poly.pdbx_strand_id
1 'polypeptide(L)'
;MDERTWMDRRGYPHSVDAKVIERYTRTDFDHVSMTETVDDPAYYTQSPFLFAKQDYRLVGNQTNVNAPIPFTSDRLCIPSQATDYMKAIGLPADIDSATGQQKK
;
A
#
# COMPACT_ATOMS: atom_id res chain seq x y z
N MET A 1 -8.21 7.37 20.19
CA MET A 1 -9.11 6.52 19.37
C MET A 1 -10.11 5.81 20.28
N ASP A 2 -11.09 5.06 19.76
CA ASP A 2 -12.01 4.24 20.58
C ASP A 2 -11.34 2.89 20.88
N GLU A 3 -11.29 2.44 22.15
CA GLU A 3 -10.66 1.16 22.51
C GLU A 3 -11.41 -0.07 22.01
N ARG A 4 -12.66 0.10 21.56
CA ARG A 4 -13.48 -1.00 21.02
C ARG A 4 -13.20 -1.25 19.54
N THR A 5 -12.40 -0.40 18.90
CA THR A 5 -11.99 -0.63 17.51
C THR A 5 -10.74 -1.49 17.44
N TRP A 6 -10.47 -2.00 16.24
CA TRP A 6 -9.28 -2.77 15.96
C TRP A 6 -8.30 -1.91 15.17
N MET A 7 -7.01 -2.14 15.40
CA MET A 7 -5.92 -1.45 14.71
C MET A 7 -5.94 -1.78 13.22
N ASP A 8 -6.26 -3.03 12.87
CA ASP A 8 -6.38 -3.49 11.49
C ASP A 8 -7.56 -4.45 11.30
N ARG A 9 -7.75 -4.91 10.05
CA ARG A 9 -8.79 -5.88 9.69
C ARG A 9 -8.60 -7.27 10.29
N ARG A 10 -7.43 -7.58 10.85
CA ARG A 10 -7.11 -8.88 11.47
C ARG A 10 -7.51 -8.90 12.94
N GLY A 11 -7.90 -7.77 13.51
CA GLY A 11 -8.40 -7.68 14.88
C GLY A 11 -7.29 -7.45 15.91
N TYR A 12 -6.19 -6.79 15.52
CA TYR A 12 -5.16 -6.42 16.50
C TYR A 12 -5.67 -5.32 17.44
N PRO A 13 -5.51 -5.47 18.77
CA PRO A 13 -5.97 -4.47 19.73
C PRO A 13 -5.09 -3.22 19.68
N HIS A 14 -5.62 -2.10 20.17
CA HIS A 14 -4.84 -0.89 20.41
C HIS A 14 -5.41 -0.11 21.61
N SER A 15 -4.55 0.66 22.28
CA SER A 15 -4.98 1.62 23.29
C SER A 15 -5.44 2.94 22.67
N VAL A 16 -6.06 3.81 23.47
CA VAL A 16 -6.41 5.18 23.05
C VAL A 16 -5.16 6.00 22.69
N ASP A 17 -4.05 5.71 23.37
CA ASP A 17 -2.79 6.44 23.31
C ASP A 17 -1.77 5.83 22.32
N ALA A 18 -2.17 4.77 21.62
CA ALA A 18 -1.37 4.13 20.58
C ALA A 18 -0.92 5.16 19.52
N LYS A 19 0.36 5.11 19.14
CA LYS A 19 0.93 5.95 18.09
C LYS A 19 1.33 5.08 16.90
N VAL A 20 0.77 5.40 15.74
CA VAL A 20 1.14 4.77 14.47
C VAL A 20 1.90 5.78 13.63
N ILE A 21 3.05 5.38 13.09
CA ILE A 21 3.86 6.20 12.20
C ILE A 21 4.05 5.47 10.88
N GLU A 22 3.48 6.02 9.82
CA GLU A 22 3.77 5.65 8.44
C GLU A 22 4.89 6.52 7.89
N ARG A 23 5.96 5.90 7.38
CA ARG A 23 7.08 6.59 6.76
C ARG A 23 7.20 6.19 5.31
N TYR A 24 6.90 7.13 4.43
CA TYR A 24 7.08 7.00 2.99
C TYR A 24 8.46 7.48 2.57
N THR A 25 9.19 6.64 1.84
CA THR A 25 10.51 6.92 1.28
C THR A 25 10.46 6.68 -0.22
N ARG A 26 10.59 7.74 -1.01
CA ARG A 26 10.74 7.61 -2.46
C ARG A 26 12.13 7.04 -2.77
N THR A 27 12.18 5.82 -3.28
CA THR A 27 13.44 5.10 -3.53
C THR A 27 14.00 5.38 -4.92
N ASP A 28 13.14 5.72 -5.88
CA ASP A 28 13.50 6.27 -7.18
C ASP A 28 12.29 6.99 -7.82
N PHE A 29 12.33 7.26 -9.13
CA PHE A 29 11.27 8.00 -9.80
C PHE A 29 9.91 7.27 -9.72
N ASP A 30 9.88 5.96 -9.88
CA ASP A 30 8.65 5.16 -9.99
C ASP A 30 8.34 4.34 -8.74
N HIS A 31 9.21 4.33 -7.74
CA HIS A 31 9.07 3.48 -6.55
C HIS A 31 9.03 4.25 -5.23
N VAL A 32 8.17 3.78 -4.32
CA VAL A 32 8.06 4.28 -2.95
C VAL A 32 8.03 3.10 -1.98
N SER A 33 8.85 3.13 -0.94
CA SER A 33 8.78 2.19 0.17
C SER A 33 8.08 2.85 1.35
N MET A 34 7.14 2.14 1.96
CA MET A 34 6.43 2.55 3.17
C MET A 34 6.75 1.58 4.30
N THR A 35 7.10 2.13 5.45
CA THR A 35 7.19 1.37 6.71
C THR A 35 6.19 1.93 7.70
N GLU A 36 5.48 1.05 8.38
CA GLU A 36 4.54 1.38 9.44
C GLU A 36 5.08 0.85 10.77
N THR A 37 5.21 1.74 11.76
CA THR A 37 5.62 1.37 13.12
C THR A 37 4.53 1.72 14.11
N VAL A 38 4.29 0.82 15.05
CA VAL A 38 3.31 0.98 16.12
C VAL A 38 4.04 1.12 17.45
N ASP A 39 3.65 2.13 18.21
CA ASP A 39 4.05 2.34 19.60
C ASP A 39 2.81 2.29 20.51
N ASP A 40 2.62 1.16 21.18
CA ASP A 40 1.52 0.93 22.13
C ASP A 40 1.94 -0.05 23.25
N PRO A 41 2.62 0.43 24.30
CA PRO A 41 3.13 -0.41 25.38
C PRO A 41 2.02 -0.98 26.28
N ALA A 42 0.76 -0.53 26.15
CA ALA A 42 -0.36 -1.06 26.93
C ALA A 42 -0.77 -2.47 26.48
N TYR A 43 -0.66 -2.74 25.17
CA TYR A 43 -1.01 -4.04 24.58
C TYR A 43 0.20 -4.85 24.11
N TYR A 44 1.32 -4.19 23.77
CA TYR A 44 2.48 -4.85 23.17
C TYR A 44 3.72 -4.71 24.05
N THR A 45 4.35 -5.85 24.38
CA THR A 45 5.56 -5.91 25.20
C THR A 45 6.81 -5.42 24.48
N GLN A 46 6.81 -5.49 23.15
CA GLN A 46 7.86 -4.96 22.29
C GLN A 46 7.29 -3.75 21.55
N SER A 47 7.57 -2.56 22.06
CA SER A 47 7.10 -1.28 21.53
C SER A 47 8.25 -0.26 21.54
N PRO A 48 8.51 0.49 20.44
CA PRO A 48 7.85 0.41 19.14
C PRO A 48 8.30 -0.82 18.31
N PHE A 49 7.44 -1.28 17.41
CA PHE A 49 7.74 -2.39 16.49
C PHE A 49 7.33 -2.09 15.04
N LEU A 50 7.98 -2.75 14.09
CA LEU A 50 7.61 -2.69 12.68
C LEU A 50 6.34 -3.52 12.47
N PHE A 51 5.24 -2.86 12.12
CA PHE A 51 3.96 -3.50 11.87
C PHE A 51 3.86 -3.97 10.41
N ALA A 52 4.23 -3.10 9.47
CA ALA A 52 4.20 -3.41 8.04
C ALA A 52 5.35 -2.75 7.28
N LYS A 53 5.74 -3.41 6.18
CA LYS A 53 6.54 -2.80 5.12
C LYS A 53 5.85 -3.10 3.79
N GLN A 54 5.64 -2.06 2.99
CA GLN A 54 5.02 -2.17 1.69
C GLN A 54 5.81 -1.37 0.66
N ASP A 55 6.12 -2.00 -0.46
CA ASP A 55 6.75 -1.34 -1.59
C ASP A 55 5.71 -1.09 -2.68
N TYR A 56 5.70 0.14 -3.19
CA TYR A 56 4.78 0.63 -4.19
C TYR A 56 5.53 0.97 -5.46
N ARG A 57 4.83 0.77 -6.57
CA ARG A 57 5.27 1.18 -7.90
C ARG A 57 4.21 2.05 -8.55
N LEU A 58 4.64 3.08 -9.28
CA LEU A 58 3.80 3.84 -10.20
C LEU A 58 3.25 2.92 -11.30
N VAL A 59 1.94 2.80 -11.46
CA VAL A 59 1.39 2.11 -12.63
C VAL A 59 1.39 3.09 -13.81
N GLY A 60 1.99 2.71 -14.93
CA GLY A 60 2.08 3.56 -16.12
C GLY A 60 0.70 3.99 -16.63
N ASN A 61 0.64 5.18 -17.25
CA ASN A 61 -0.57 5.78 -17.83
C ASN A 61 -1.72 6.09 -16.85
N GLN A 62 -1.48 6.07 -15.53
CA GLN A 62 -2.51 6.43 -14.54
C GLN A 62 -3.10 7.83 -14.74
N THR A 63 -2.30 8.79 -15.24
CA THR A 63 -2.74 10.17 -15.49
C THR A 63 -3.45 10.36 -16.84
N ASN A 64 -3.45 9.34 -17.70
CA ASN A 64 -4.07 9.42 -19.01
C ASN A 64 -5.54 8.99 -18.92
N VAL A 65 -6.44 9.96 -19.03
CA VAL A 65 -7.90 9.73 -19.03
C VAL A 65 -8.39 8.85 -20.18
N ASN A 66 -7.58 8.70 -21.24
CA ASN A 66 -7.86 7.84 -22.39
C ASN A 66 -7.14 6.48 -22.31
N ALA A 67 -6.42 6.19 -21.21
CA ALA A 67 -5.84 4.87 -21.03
C ALA A 67 -6.96 3.82 -20.92
N PRO A 68 -6.72 2.55 -21.31
CA PRO A 68 -7.69 1.46 -21.11
C PRO A 68 -8.13 1.31 -19.66
N ILE A 69 -7.30 1.75 -18.72
CA ILE A 69 -7.57 1.81 -17.29
C ILE A 69 -7.21 3.22 -16.79
N PRO A 70 -8.09 4.23 -16.96
CA PRO A 70 -7.80 5.58 -16.53
C PRO A 70 -7.91 5.67 -14.99
N PHE A 71 -6.94 6.33 -14.34
CA PHE A 71 -6.93 6.68 -12.91
C PHE A 71 -7.56 5.63 -11.96
N THR A 72 -6.85 4.52 -11.71
CA THR A 72 -7.06 3.60 -10.56
C THR A 72 -8.51 3.45 -10.11
N SER A 73 -9.43 3.13 -11.03
CA SER A 73 -10.83 2.96 -10.65
C SER A 73 -10.98 1.64 -9.90
N ASP A 74 -10.94 1.71 -8.58
CA ASP A 74 -11.39 0.67 -7.65
C ASP A 74 -12.89 0.31 -7.83
N ARG A 75 -13.57 0.98 -8.76
CA ARG A 75 -14.99 0.86 -9.09
C ARG A 75 -15.26 0.43 -10.54
N LEU A 76 -14.51 -0.55 -11.05
CA LEU A 76 -14.82 -1.15 -12.35
C LEU A 76 -16.04 -2.07 -12.25
N CYS A 77 -17.12 -1.74 -12.95
CA CYS A 77 -18.31 -2.59 -13.06
C CYS A 77 -18.30 -3.50 -14.30
N ILE A 78 -17.30 -3.35 -15.18
CA ILE A 78 -17.15 -4.17 -16.40
C ILE A 78 -16.12 -5.26 -16.14
N PRO A 79 -16.50 -6.56 -16.16
CA PRO A 79 -15.60 -7.66 -15.78
C PRO A 79 -14.32 -7.76 -16.62
N SER A 80 -14.38 -7.46 -17.92
CA SER A 80 -13.20 -7.47 -18.79
C SER A 80 -12.20 -6.37 -18.39
N GLN A 81 -12.67 -5.15 -18.13
CA GLN A 81 -11.84 -4.05 -17.65
C GLN A 81 -11.26 -4.34 -16.26
N ALA A 82 -12.06 -4.92 -15.35
CA ALA A 82 -11.59 -5.33 -14.04
C ALA A 82 -10.46 -6.37 -14.15
N THR A 83 -10.58 -7.32 -15.09
CA THR A 83 -9.53 -8.32 -15.35
C THR A 83 -8.23 -7.66 -15.82
N ASP A 84 -8.32 -6.69 -16.73
CA ASP A 84 -7.14 -5.99 -17.24
C ASP A 84 -6.50 -5.11 -16.15
N TYR A 85 -7.31 -4.48 -15.30
CA TYR A 85 -6.82 -3.76 -14.10
C TYR A 85 -6.09 -4.68 -13.13
N MET A 86 -6.67 -5.83 -12.79
CA MET A 86 -6.04 -6.80 -11.88
C MET A 86 -4.69 -7.29 -12.42
N LYS A 87 -4.56 -7.49 -13.74
CA LYS A 87 -3.28 -7.81 -14.38
C LYS A 87 -2.26 -6.68 -14.24
N ALA A 88 -2.70 -5.42 -14.40
CA ALA A 88 -1.82 -4.26 -14.30
C ALA A 88 -1.31 -4.02 -12.87
N ILE A 89 -2.17 -4.10 -11.86
CA ILE A 89 -1.78 -3.88 -10.46
C ILE A 89 -1.11 -5.10 -9.81
N GLY A 90 -1.37 -6.30 -10.33
CA GLY A 90 -0.83 -7.56 -9.80
C GLY A 90 0.65 -7.78 -10.10
N LEU A 91 1.24 -6.95 -10.96
CA LEU A 91 2.67 -6.98 -11.22
C LEU A 91 3.45 -6.59 -9.95
N PRO A 92 4.47 -7.38 -9.53
CA PRO A 92 5.32 -7.09 -8.39
C PRO A 92 5.86 -5.65 -8.35
N ALA A 93 6.03 -5.10 -7.15
CA ALA A 93 6.46 -3.72 -6.97
C ALA A 93 7.91 -3.44 -7.41
N ASP A 94 8.72 -4.46 -7.68
CA ASP A 94 10.12 -4.37 -8.13
C ASP A 94 10.28 -4.30 -9.67
N ILE A 95 9.19 -4.41 -10.43
CA ILE A 95 9.24 -4.32 -11.90
C ILE A 95 9.07 -2.88 -12.33
N ASP A 96 10.04 -2.29 -13.02
CA ASP A 96 10.00 -0.91 -13.50
C ASP A 96 8.85 -0.64 -14.49
N SER A 97 8.17 0.49 -14.31
CA SER A 97 6.95 0.87 -15.03
C SER A 97 7.20 1.32 -16.47
N ALA A 98 8.39 1.85 -16.74
CA ALA A 98 8.80 2.34 -18.05
C ALA A 98 9.38 1.23 -18.94
N THR A 99 10.06 0.26 -18.33
CA THR A 99 10.85 -0.76 -19.03
C THR A 99 10.28 -2.18 -18.90
N GLY A 100 9.41 -2.42 -17.91
CA GLY A 100 8.87 -3.75 -17.62
C GLY A 100 9.91 -4.74 -17.09
N GLN A 101 11.09 -4.29 -16.68
CA GLN A 101 12.17 -5.14 -16.17
C GLN A 101 12.21 -5.14 -14.64
N GLN A 102 12.58 -6.28 -14.04
CA GLN A 102 12.88 -6.34 -12.60
C GLN A 102 14.10 -5.49 -12.27
N LYS A 103 13.98 -4.69 -11.22
CA LYS A 103 15.09 -3.96 -10.61
C LYS A 103 16.08 -4.95 -9.99
N LYS A 104 17.35 -4.87 -10.41
CA LYS A 104 18.45 -5.68 -9.85
C LYS A 104 18.77 -5.28 -8.41
#